data_AF-A0A9E2J262-F1
#
_entry.id   AF-A0A9E2J262-F1
#
_cell.length_a   1.000
_cell.length_b   1.000
_cell.length_c   1.000
_cell.angle_alpha   90.00
_cell.angle_beta   90.00
_cell.angle_gamma   90.00
#
_symmetry.space_group_name_H-M   'P 1'
#
loop_
_entity.id
_entity.type
_entity.pdbx_description
1 polymer ?
#
loop_
_entity_poly.entity_id
_entity_poly.type
_entity_poly.pdbx_seq_one_letter_code
_entity_poly.pdbx_strand_id
1 'polypeptide(L)'
;MSKTIDTFPGARFYKTDLHIHTAASKCWRDQRDAGSLKRLFQSLKTNGIEVVAITDHNSVENLDEAKRIGKEFGMWVYPGVEVSTKEGHVLAIFDPGKKTRDIEDWLTRMGFTSDVRGLDSTLARGQENEQLSITKVFDLIEKEGGVAIAPHPNSKGLGFLEILKQKGTARQEAYHSRNLRGLEVGKDRENIMKLASGGVSGYKKKYACVSFSDAHSPAEVGEEFTYIKLGDFGIGALKQALYDPAMRIRFADQWPPKSHAWIQSVEVSQGFFKDTPFYFHPDMNSIVGGKATGKSLLIELIRFALAAVSPISDIMEETSSKISALSCLGEGGTVTLHVMSDNGERYRIQRTFSDFDEGSEIYYADTQTKAAEQVSEIFPCIVYSQNEIIYLGKNLPALLDWLDSFIDISNEQGEAARLRKQIEHLLTELDSANADASQEVLLETRLKELKDRRELLNEKIKDPILKQFPLWQKESRLLGSDAF
;
A
#
# COMPACT_ATOMS: atom_id res chain seq x y z
N MET A 1 21.53 -17.15 -16.85
CA MET A 1 20.05 -17.06 -16.79
C MET A 1 19.71 -15.59 -16.64
N SER A 2 19.18 -14.98 -17.71
CA SER A 2 18.59 -13.64 -17.63
C SER A 2 17.46 -13.72 -16.60
N LYS A 3 17.64 -13.06 -15.45
CA LYS A 3 16.51 -12.82 -14.56
C LYS A 3 15.60 -11.86 -15.31
N THR A 4 14.39 -12.30 -15.62
CA THR A 4 13.35 -11.40 -16.10
C THR A 4 13.17 -10.28 -15.09
N ILE A 5 13.13 -9.04 -15.59
CA ILE A 5 12.97 -7.77 -14.85
C ILE A 5 11.69 -7.75 -13.98
N ASP A 6 10.84 -8.77 -14.13
CA ASP A 6 9.62 -9.06 -13.35
C ASP A 6 9.84 -9.79 -12.02
N THR A 7 11.08 -10.14 -11.69
CA THR A 7 11.38 -10.87 -10.44
C THR A 7 12.20 -9.99 -9.50
N PHE A 8 11.57 -9.50 -8.45
CA PHE A 8 12.25 -8.79 -7.36
C PHE A 8 12.72 -9.77 -6.27
N PRO A 9 13.83 -9.48 -5.57
CA PRO A 9 14.29 -10.28 -4.44
C PRO A 9 13.32 -10.14 -3.25
N GLY A 10 13.18 -11.19 -2.45
CA GLY A 10 12.42 -11.17 -1.19
C GLY A 10 11.04 -11.80 -1.28
N ALA A 11 10.14 -11.39 -0.38
CA ALA A 11 8.87 -12.08 -0.15
C ALA A 11 7.75 -11.60 -1.07
N ARG A 12 7.06 -12.51 -1.74
CA ARG A 12 5.93 -12.19 -2.62
C ARG A 12 4.68 -12.93 -2.22
N PHE A 13 3.53 -12.40 -2.61
CA PHE A 13 2.25 -13.07 -2.44
C PHE A 13 2.15 -14.23 -3.42
N TYR A 14 1.69 -15.37 -2.91
CA TYR A 14 1.35 -16.55 -3.69
C TYR A 14 -0.11 -16.88 -3.47
N LYS A 15 -0.81 -17.33 -4.52
CA LYS A 15 -2.16 -17.87 -4.35
C LYS A 15 -2.05 -19.25 -3.70
N THR A 16 -2.62 -19.41 -2.49
CA THR A 16 -2.43 -20.61 -1.66
C THR A 16 -3.74 -21.30 -1.31
N ASP A 17 -3.67 -22.64 -1.26
CA ASP A 17 -4.76 -23.49 -0.78
C ASP A 17 -4.18 -24.64 0.07
N LEU A 18 -4.30 -24.52 1.39
CA LEU A 18 -3.62 -25.40 2.36
C LEU A 18 -4.58 -26.39 3.04
N HIS A 19 -5.77 -26.60 2.48
CA HIS A 19 -6.76 -27.55 2.98
C HIS A 19 -7.36 -28.32 1.81
N ILE A 20 -6.70 -29.41 1.40
CA ILE A 20 -7.06 -30.21 0.22
C ILE A 20 -6.94 -31.69 0.55
N HIS A 21 -7.97 -32.46 0.21
CA HIS A 21 -7.96 -33.91 0.32
C HIS A 21 -7.55 -34.56 -1.01
N THR A 22 -7.19 -35.84 -0.92
CA THR A 22 -6.89 -36.71 -2.05
C THR A 22 -7.57 -38.07 -1.85
N ALA A 23 -7.32 -39.01 -2.78
CA ALA A 23 -7.80 -40.38 -2.66
C ALA A 23 -7.34 -41.13 -1.38
N ALA A 24 -6.36 -40.60 -0.63
CA ALA A 24 -5.95 -41.13 0.67
C ALA A 24 -6.97 -40.82 1.78
N SER A 25 -7.87 -39.85 1.59
CA SER A 25 -9.03 -39.65 2.46
C SER A 25 -10.25 -40.46 1.98
N LYS A 26 -10.97 -41.09 2.92
CA LYS A 26 -12.14 -41.90 2.59
C LYS A 26 -13.34 -41.08 2.11
N CYS A 27 -13.37 -39.78 2.39
CA CYS A 27 -14.36 -38.82 1.91
C CYS A 27 -14.11 -38.32 0.47
N TRP A 28 -12.99 -38.68 -0.18
CA TRP A 28 -12.70 -38.27 -1.56
C TRP A 28 -13.77 -38.76 -2.55
N ARG A 29 -14.30 -37.83 -3.34
CA ARG A 29 -15.49 -38.02 -4.18
C ARG A 29 -15.19 -38.29 -5.67
N ASP A 30 -13.97 -38.05 -6.13
CA ASP A 30 -13.56 -38.39 -7.51
C ASP A 30 -13.03 -39.82 -7.62
N GLN A 31 -12.79 -40.27 -8.85
CA GLN A 31 -12.17 -41.56 -9.16
C GLN A 31 -10.84 -41.72 -8.43
N ARG A 32 -10.68 -42.87 -7.77
CA ARG A 32 -9.48 -43.28 -7.03
C ARG A 32 -8.60 -44.16 -7.90
N ASP A 33 -8.10 -43.57 -8.98
CA ASP A 33 -7.20 -44.21 -9.94
C ASP A 33 -5.81 -43.57 -9.88
N ALA A 34 -4.85 -44.12 -10.63
CA ALA A 34 -3.49 -43.58 -10.72
C ALA A 34 -3.44 -42.15 -11.31
N GLY A 35 -4.50 -41.69 -11.97
CA GLY A 35 -4.60 -40.35 -12.55
C GLY A 35 -5.14 -39.29 -11.59
N SER A 36 -5.68 -39.68 -10.44
CA SER A 36 -6.42 -38.80 -9.52
C SER A 36 -5.61 -37.59 -9.06
N LEU A 37 -4.39 -37.81 -8.56
CA LEU A 37 -3.50 -36.72 -8.15
C LEU A 37 -3.12 -35.81 -9.32
N LYS A 38 -2.85 -36.37 -10.50
CA LYS A 38 -2.49 -35.56 -11.67
C LYS A 38 -3.65 -34.66 -12.12
N ARG A 39 -4.89 -35.15 -12.07
CA ARG A 39 -6.10 -34.35 -12.33
C ARG A 39 -6.27 -33.23 -11.30
N LEU A 40 -6.02 -33.53 -10.02
CA LEU A 40 -6.03 -32.52 -8.95
C LEU A 40 -5.03 -31.39 -9.23
N PHE A 41 -3.76 -31.71 -9.49
CA PHE A 41 -2.73 -30.71 -9.79
C PHE A 41 -2.99 -29.95 -11.09
N GLN A 42 -3.58 -30.60 -12.10
CA GLN A 42 -4.04 -29.91 -13.31
C GLN A 42 -5.13 -28.88 -13.00
N SER A 43 -6.08 -29.21 -12.13
CA SER A 43 -7.13 -28.26 -11.72
C SER A 43 -6.57 -27.11 -10.89
N LEU A 44 -5.67 -27.40 -9.96
CA LEU A 44 -4.96 -26.38 -9.18
C LEU A 44 -4.19 -25.39 -10.07
N LYS A 45 -3.47 -25.91 -11.07
CA LYS A 45 -2.77 -25.11 -12.09
C LYS A 45 -3.74 -24.22 -12.87
N THR A 46 -4.86 -24.77 -13.33
CA THR A 46 -5.90 -24.02 -14.06
C THR A 46 -6.48 -22.89 -13.20
N ASN A 47 -6.63 -23.11 -11.89
CA ASN A 47 -7.09 -22.11 -10.93
C ASN A 47 -5.98 -21.13 -10.48
N GLY A 48 -4.75 -21.24 -11.01
CA GLY A 48 -3.63 -20.37 -10.67
C GLY A 48 -3.11 -20.53 -9.25
N ILE A 49 -3.38 -21.66 -8.58
CA ILE A 49 -2.82 -21.95 -7.26
C ILE A 49 -1.33 -22.27 -7.42
N GLU A 50 -0.49 -21.70 -6.54
CA GLU A 50 0.97 -21.82 -6.63
C GLU A 50 1.55 -22.61 -5.45
N VAL A 51 0.91 -22.54 -4.28
CA VAL A 51 1.35 -23.19 -3.05
C VAL A 51 0.19 -23.94 -2.44
N VAL A 52 0.40 -25.22 -2.15
CA VAL A 52 -0.64 -26.11 -1.59
C VAL A 52 -0.15 -26.88 -0.39
N ALA A 53 -1.10 -27.38 0.40
CA ALA A 53 -0.86 -28.48 1.32
C ALA A 53 -1.89 -29.58 1.05
N ILE A 54 -1.41 -30.82 1.01
CA ILE A 54 -2.30 -31.99 1.00
C ILE A 54 -2.54 -32.37 2.46
N THR A 55 -3.80 -32.34 2.90
CA THR A 55 -4.21 -32.48 4.30
C THR A 55 -5.25 -33.58 4.45
N ASP A 56 -4.93 -34.77 3.95
CA ASP A 56 -5.81 -35.93 4.10
C ASP A 56 -6.11 -36.24 5.58
N HIS A 57 -7.30 -36.80 5.86
CA HIS A 57 -7.68 -37.16 7.22
C HIS A 57 -6.74 -38.20 7.79
N ASN A 58 -5.95 -37.81 8.80
CA ASN A 58 -5.04 -38.69 9.52
C ASN A 58 -4.09 -39.49 8.60
N SER A 59 -3.76 -38.98 7.40
CA SER A 59 -2.96 -39.68 6.39
C SER A 59 -2.01 -38.75 5.65
N VAL A 60 -0.90 -39.31 5.17
CA VAL A 60 0.09 -38.66 4.28
C VAL A 60 0.51 -39.56 3.13
N GLU A 61 -0.28 -40.60 2.84
CA GLU A 61 0.09 -41.66 1.89
C GLU A 61 0.53 -41.12 0.52
N ASN A 62 -0.17 -40.08 0.03
CA ASN A 62 0.10 -39.47 -1.26
C ASN A 62 1.16 -38.36 -1.26
N LEU A 63 1.77 -38.03 -0.11
CA LEU A 63 2.58 -36.82 0.04
C LEU A 63 3.77 -36.74 -0.92
N ASP A 64 4.64 -37.76 -0.92
CA ASP A 64 5.87 -37.75 -1.73
C ASP A 64 5.54 -37.71 -3.23
N GLU A 65 4.46 -38.37 -3.66
CA GLU A 65 3.96 -38.32 -5.03
C GLU A 65 3.35 -36.95 -5.37
N ALA A 66 2.58 -36.37 -4.45
CA ALA A 66 2.04 -35.01 -4.60
C ALA A 66 3.18 -33.98 -4.75
N LYS A 67 4.26 -34.09 -3.99
CA LYS A 67 5.45 -33.24 -4.16
C LYS A 67 6.09 -33.41 -5.54
N ARG A 68 6.22 -34.65 -6.01
CA ARG A 68 6.78 -34.97 -7.33
C ARG A 68 5.95 -34.34 -8.45
N ILE A 69 4.63 -34.55 -8.43
CA ILE A 69 3.69 -33.98 -9.40
C ILE A 69 3.64 -32.46 -9.28
N GLY A 70 3.56 -31.92 -8.07
CA GLY A 70 3.56 -30.47 -7.83
C GLY A 70 4.75 -29.78 -8.49
N LYS A 71 5.95 -30.37 -8.39
CA LYS A 71 7.14 -29.87 -9.10
C LYS A 71 6.98 -29.87 -10.63
N GLU A 72 6.36 -30.89 -11.22
CA GLU A 72 6.05 -30.91 -12.67
C GLU A 72 5.11 -29.76 -13.08
N PHE A 73 4.17 -29.41 -12.20
CA PHE A 73 3.24 -28.31 -12.41
C PHE A 73 3.79 -26.94 -11.97
N GLY A 74 5.01 -26.87 -11.42
CA GLY A 74 5.61 -25.62 -10.94
C GLY A 74 4.98 -25.09 -9.64
N MET A 75 4.44 -25.99 -8.82
CA MET A 75 3.77 -25.70 -7.56
C MET A 75 4.60 -26.19 -6.36
N TRP A 76 4.47 -25.50 -5.24
CA TRP A 76 5.06 -25.91 -3.96
C TRP A 76 4.06 -26.67 -3.12
N VAL A 77 4.49 -27.78 -2.51
CA VAL A 77 3.63 -28.66 -1.73
C VAL A 77 4.18 -28.79 -0.31
N TYR A 78 3.46 -28.20 0.64
CA TYR A 78 3.68 -28.45 2.05
C TYR A 78 3.11 -29.82 2.43
N PRO A 79 3.84 -30.60 3.25
CA PRO A 79 3.25 -31.71 3.97
C PRO A 79 2.18 -31.24 4.94
N GLY A 80 1.00 -31.86 4.85
CA GLY A 80 -0.14 -31.54 5.69
C GLY A 80 -0.86 -32.80 6.17
N VAL A 81 -1.61 -32.67 7.26
CA VAL A 81 -2.60 -33.65 7.72
C VAL A 81 -3.77 -32.90 8.34
N GLU A 82 -5.00 -33.30 8.04
CA GLU A 82 -6.14 -32.91 8.87
C GLU A 82 -6.33 -33.96 9.97
N VAL A 83 -5.98 -33.60 11.20
CA VAL A 83 -6.03 -34.49 12.36
C VAL A 83 -7.40 -34.41 13.02
N SER A 84 -8.06 -35.56 13.16
CA SER A 84 -9.36 -35.66 13.84
C SER A 84 -9.17 -35.82 15.35
N THR A 85 -9.79 -34.96 16.14
CA THR A 85 -9.77 -35.01 17.62
C THR A 85 -11.17 -35.07 18.17
N LYS A 86 -11.32 -35.45 19.45
CA LYS A 86 -12.63 -35.45 20.13
C LYS A 86 -13.27 -34.06 20.24
N GLU A 87 -12.52 -33.00 19.98
CA GLU A 87 -12.93 -31.60 20.10
C GLU A 87 -12.91 -30.88 18.75
N GLY A 88 -12.75 -31.61 17.65
CA GLY A 88 -12.76 -31.07 16.28
C GLY A 88 -11.48 -31.37 15.50
N HIS A 89 -11.43 -30.90 14.26
CA HIS A 89 -10.29 -31.10 13.37
C HIS A 89 -9.19 -30.06 13.58
N VAL A 90 -7.98 -30.41 13.15
CA VAL A 90 -6.80 -29.54 13.17
C VAL A 90 -5.98 -29.75 11.90
N LEU A 91 -5.66 -28.69 11.17
CA LEU A 91 -4.68 -28.76 10.10
C LEU A 91 -3.28 -28.69 10.72
N ALA A 92 -2.50 -29.75 10.51
CA ALA A 92 -1.10 -29.83 10.86
C ALA A 92 -0.26 -29.67 9.59
N ILE A 93 0.39 -28.52 9.43
CA ILE A 93 1.25 -28.22 8.28
C ILE A 93 2.72 -28.29 8.71
N PHE A 94 3.57 -28.98 7.94
CA PHE A 94 4.97 -29.21 8.26
C PHE A 94 5.90 -28.65 7.19
N ASP A 95 7.20 -28.62 7.51
CA ASP A 95 8.23 -28.16 6.59
C ASP A 95 8.33 -29.04 5.33
N PRO A 96 8.52 -28.47 4.11
CA PRO A 96 8.64 -29.27 2.88
C PRO A 96 9.78 -30.29 2.89
N GLY A 97 10.77 -30.14 3.77
CA GLY A 97 11.81 -31.14 3.97
C GLY A 97 11.33 -32.46 4.58
N LYS A 98 10.19 -32.49 5.29
CA LYS A 98 9.63 -33.71 5.91
C LYS A 98 9.11 -34.68 4.86
N LYS A 99 9.51 -35.96 4.93
CA LYS A 99 9.06 -37.04 4.05
C LYS A 99 7.81 -37.72 4.60
N THR A 100 7.15 -38.52 3.78
CA THR A 100 6.01 -39.35 4.21
C THR A 100 6.31 -40.08 5.52
N ARG A 101 7.42 -40.83 5.58
CA ARG A 101 7.81 -41.61 6.77
C ARG A 101 7.90 -40.79 8.07
N ASP A 102 8.43 -39.56 8.00
CA ASP A 102 8.60 -38.72 9.20
C ASP A 102 7.23 -38.40 9.83
N ILE A 103 6.23 -38.17 8.99
CA ILE A 103 4.88 -37.81 9.42
C ILE A 103 4.08 -39.07 9.77
N GLU A 104 4.30 -40.18 9.07
CA GLU A 104 3.71 -41.48 9.43
C GLU A 104 4.14 -41.94 10.84
N ASP A 105 5.42 -41.82 11.18
CA ASP A 105 5.94 -42.15 12.51
C ASP A 105 5.33 -41.24 13.59
N TRP A 106 5.01 -39.98 13.24
CA TRP A 106 4.27 -39.07 14.11
C TRP A 106 2.79 -39.45 14.25
N LEU A 107 2.12 -39.79 13.16
CA LEU A 107 0.73 -40.24 13.15
C LEU A 107 0.54 -41.51 13.98
N THR A 108 1.46 -42.47 13.86
CA THR A 108 1.45 -43.70 14.66
C THR A 108 1.57 -43.41 16.16
N ARG A 109 2.38 -42.42 16.56
CA ARG A 109 2.48 -41.98 17.97
C ARG A 109 1.18 -41.36 18.51
N MET A 110 0.28 -40.94 17.62
CA MET A 110 -1.07 -40.44 17.94
C MET A 110 -2.17 -41.49 17.72
N GLY A 111 -1.80 -42.78 17.62
CA GLY A 111 -2.76 -43.88 17.49
C GLY A 111 -3.32 -44.09 16.08
N PHE A 112 -2.79 -43.41 15.06
CA PHE A 112 -3.19 -43.61 13.67
C PHE A 112 -2.32 -44.67 12.98
N THR A 113 -2.66 -45.93 13.23
CA THR A 113 -2.09 -47.09 12.54
C THR A 113 -2.55 -47.13 11.08
N SER A 114 -1.81 -47.85 10.23
CA SER A 114 -2.04 -47.85 8.77
C SER A 114 -3.47 -48.24 8.34
N ASP A 115 -4.15 -49.08 9.12
CA ASP A 115 -5.51 -49.56 8.86
C ASP A 115 -6.61 -48.50 9.10
N VAL A 116 -6.32 -47.48 9.91
CA VAL A 116 -7.29 -46.42 10.26
C VAL A 116 -7.02 -45.08 9.59
N ARG A 117 -5.91 -44.94 8.86
CA ARG A 117 -5.59 -43.71 8.12
C ARG A 117 -6.60 -43.43 7.01
N GLY A 118 -6.89 -42.16 6.76
CA GLY A 118 -7.89 -41.72 5.80
C GLY A 118 -9.32 -41.66 6.36
N LEU A 119 -9.56 -42.13 7.59
CA LEU A 119 -10.85 -42.06 8.28
C LEU A 119 -10.90 -40.82 9.17
N ASP A 120 -11.85 -39.94 8.92
CA ASP A 120 -12.21 -38.77 9.75
C ASP A 120 -12.83 -39.15 11.11
N SER A 121 -13.49 -40.31 11.16
CA SER A 121 -14.11 -40.87 12.38
C SER A 121 -13.09 -41.41 13.40
N THR A 122 -11.83 -41.60 13.01
CA THR A 122 -10.78 -42.06 13.92
C THR A 122 -10.20 -40.87 14.67
N LEU A 123 -10.25 -40.90 15.99
CA LEU A 123 -9.78 -39.80 16.83
C LEU A 123 -8.35 -40.03 17.33
N ALA A 124 -7.57 -38.95 17.45
CA ALA A 124 -6.21 -38.98 17.98
C ALA A 124 -6.15 -39.56 19.40
N ARG A 125 -5.22 -40.49 19.63
CA ARG A 125 -5.02 -41.18 20.92
C ARG A 125 -3.56 -41.15 21.39
N GLY A 126 -3.39 -41.10 22.70
CA GLY A 126 -2.08 -41.23 23.32
C GLY A 126 -1.60 -42.68 23.39
N GLN A 127 -0.44 -42.87 24.01
CA GLN A 127 0.19 -44.18 24.16
C GLN A 127 -0.59 -45.10 25.11
N GLU A 128 -1.40 -44.54 26.00
CA GLU A 128 -2.27 -45.29 26.91
C GLU A 128 -3.69 -45.48 26.33
N ASN A 129 -3.85 -45.25 25.01
CA ASN A 129 -5.09 -45.35 24.26
C ASN A 129 -6.18 -44.34 24.71
N GLU A 130 -5.80 -43.29 25.41
CA GLU A 130 -6.65 -42.18 25.84
C GLU A 130 -6.88 -41.17 24.69
N GLN A 131 -8.10 -40.63 24.55
CA GLN A 131 -8.37 -39.62 23.51
C GLN A 131 -7.71 -38.28 23.85
N LEU A 132 -6.86 -37.81 22.94
CA LEU A 132 -6.14 -36.54 23.09
C LEU A 132 -7.11 -35.34 22.96
N SER A 133 -6.86 -34.30 23.75
CA SER A 133 -7.51 -32.99 23.55
C SER A 133 -6.91 -32.27 22.34
N ILE A 134 -7.65 -31.32 21.78
CA ILE A 134 -7.17 -30.52 20.64
C ILE A 134 -5.93 -29.69 21.04
N THR A 135 -5.89 -29.21 22.29
CA THR A 135 -4.75 -28.49 22.86
C THR A 135 -3.49 -29.35 22.87
N LYS A 136 -3.62 -30.63 23.22
CA LYS A 136 -2.50 -31.57 23.22
C LYS A 136 -2.01 -31.85 21.81
N VAL A 137 -2.91 -31.93 20.83
CA VAL A 137 -2.55 -32.09 19.42
C VAL A 137 -1.80 -30.85 18.92
N PHE A 138 -2.22 -29.63 19.27
CA PHE A 138 -1.47 -28.41 18.95
C PHE A 138 -0.02 -28.46 19.48
N ASP A 139 0.17 -28.94 20.71
CA ASP A 139 1.50 -29.09 21.31
C ASP A 139 2.37 -30.12 20.58
N LEU A 140 1.76 -31.24 20.15
CA LEU A 140 2.46 -32.28 19.39
C LEU A 140 2.87 -31.79 18.00
N ILE A 141 2.04 -30.98 17.34
CA ILE A 141 2.37 -30.36 16.05
C ILE A 141 3.57 -29.40 16.20
N GLU A 142 3.56 -28.51 17.20
CA GLU A 142 4.67 -27.59 17.44
C GLU A 142 5.96 -28.35 17.81
N LYS A 143 5.87 -29.44 18.57
CA LYS A 143 7.02 -30.30 18.91
C LYS A 143 7.69 -30.92 17.68
N GLU A 144 6.93 -31.22 16.63
CA GLU A 144 7.45 -31.70 15.35
C GLU A 144 7.91 -30.57 14.41
N GLY A 145 7.84 -29.31 14.88
CA GLY A 145 8.21 -28.11 14.12
C GLY A 145 7.11 -27.60 13.19
N GLY A 146 5.93 -28.20 13.19
CA GLY A 146 4.79 -27.84 12.35
C GLY A 146 4.04 -26.58 12.81
N VAL A 147 2.93 -26.32 12.14
CA VAL A 147 1.96 -25.25 12.41
C VAL A 147 0.57 -25.85 12.53
N ALA A 148 -0.15 -25.48 13.59
CA ALA A 148 -1.55 -25.80 13.74
C ALA A 148 -2.45 -24.65 13.28
N ILE A 149 -3.36 -24.93 12.36
CA ILE A 149 -4.47 -24.06 11.94
C ILE A 149 -5.76 -24.78 12.30
N ALA A 150 -6.74 -24.09 12.88
CA ALA A 150 -8.06 -24.67 13.12
C ALA A 150 -8.89 -24.53 11.84
N PRO A 151 -9.16 -25.63 11.11
CA PRO A 151 -10.07 -25.59 9.98
C PRO A 151 -11.50 -25.39 10.47
N HIS A 152 -12.33 -24.77 9.64
CA HIS A 152 -13.78 -24.63 9.80
C HIS A 152 -14.27 -24.60 11.27
N PRO A 153 -13.75 -23.67 12.11
CA PRO A 153 -13.78 -23.79 13.57
C PRO A 153 -15.18 -23.68 14.17
N ASN A 154 -16.17 -23.18 13.41
CA ASN A 154 -17.58 -23.08 13.77
C ASN A 154 -18.47 -24.15 13.11
N SER A 155 -17.91 -25.09 12.34
CA SER A 155 -18.68 -26.16 11.70
C SER A 155 -19.24 -27.14 12.73
N LYS A 156 -20.53 -27.48 12.59
CA LYS A 156 -21.21 -28.44 13.48
C LYS A 156 -20.56 -29.80 13.41
N GLY A 157 -20.12 -30.32 14.56
CA GLY A 157 -19.53 -31.66 14.67
C GLY A 157 -18.07 -31.77 14.23
N LEU A 158 -17.49 -30.71 13.65
CA LEU A 158 -16.11 -30.71 13.12
C LEU A 158 -15.25 -29.60 13.72
N GLY A 159 -15.83 -28.44 14.02
CA GLY A 159 -15.13 -27.26 14.52
C GLY A 159 -15.15 -27.14 16.04
N PHE A 160 -13.99 -26.82 16.63
CA PHE A 160 -13.84 -26.79 18.08
C PHE A 160 -14.68 -25.72 18.79
N LEU A 161 -15.00 -24.60 18.13
CA LEU A 161 -15.84 -23.55 18.72
C LEU A 161 -17.28 -24.03 18.91
N GLU A 162 -17.78 -24.90 18.02
CA GLU A 162 -19.14 -25.44 18.11
C GLU A 162 -19.17 -26.69 19.02
N ILE A 163 -18.22 -27.61 18.89
CA ILE A 163 -18.14 -28.81 19.74
C ILE A 163 -17.99 -28.44 21.22
N LEU A 164 -17.15 -27.44 21.54
CA LEU A 164 -16.91 -26.99 22.91
C LEU A 164 -17.86 -25.86 23.36
N LYS A 165 -18.91 -25.54 22.60
CA LYS A 165 -19.81 -24.42 22.89
C LYS A 165 -20.42 -24.45 24.29
N GLN A 166 -20.76 -25.64 24.78
CA GLN A 166 -21.32 -25.87 26.13
C GLN A 166 -20.24 -26.01 27.21
N LYS A 167 -18.95 -26.07 26.82
CA LYS A 167 -17.80 -26.20 27.70
C LYS A 167 -16.94 -24.94 27.64
N GLY A 168 -17.48 -23.83 28.16
CA GLY A 168 -16.89 -22.48 28.03
C GLY A 168 -15.40 -22.40 28.37
N THR A 169 -14.97 -23.03 29.47
CA THR A 169 -13.55 -23.04 29.89
C THR A 169 -12.66 -23.80 28.89
N ALA A 170 -13.06 -25.00 28.46
CA ALA A 170 -12.29 -25.79 27.49
C ALA A 170 -12.24 -25.10 26.12
N ARG A 171 -13.34 -24.46 25.70
CA ARG A 171 -13.38 -23.67 24.45
C ARG A 171 -12.40 -22.51 24.49
N GLN A 172 -12.36 -21.78 25.61
CA GLN A 172 -11.41 -20.69 25.80
C GLN A 172 -9.97 -21.21 25.89
N GLU A 173 -9.73 -22.34 26.55
CA GLU A 173 -8.40 -22.95 26.62
C GLU A 173 -7.88 -23.34 25.23
N ALA A 174 -8.69 -24.03 24.42
CA ALA A 174 -8.37 -24.34 23.04
C ALA A 174 -8.08 -23.07 22.21
N TYR A 175 -8.94 -22.05 22.35
CA TYR A 175 -8.74 -20.78 21.66
C TYR A 175 -7.51 -20.00 22.13
N HIS A 176 -7.11 -20.07 23.39
CA HIS A 176 -5.93 -19.34 23.90
C HIS A 176 -4.64 -20.17 23.84
N SER A 177 -4.70 -21.42 23.36
CA SER A 177 -3.52 -22.27 23.21
C SER A 177 -2.43 -21.52 22.45
N ARG A 178 -1.22 -21.51 23.00
CA ARG A 178 -0.05 -20.85 22.39
C ARG A 178 0.26 -21.39 20.99
N ASN A 179 -0.03 -22.67 20.75
CA ASN A 179 0.40 -23.42 19.57
C ASN A 179 -0.63 -23.46 18.44
N LEU A 180 -1.86 -22.96 18.68
CA LEU A 180 -2.77 -22.60 17.59
C LEU A 180 -2.27 -21.30 16.94
N ARG A 181 -2.16 -21.26 15.61
CA ARG A 181 -1.54 -20.15 14.86
C ARG A 181 -2.48 -19.44 13.88
N GLY A 182 -3.52 -20.11 13.41
CA GLY A 182 -4.49 -19.51 12.50
C GLY A 182 -5.86 -20.15 12.63
N LEU A 183 -6.87 -19.43 12.13
CA LEU A 183 -8.25 -19.90 12.03
C LEU A 183 -8.68 -19.84 10.57
N GLU A 184 -9.27 -20.91 10.08
CA GLU A 184 -9.97 -20.86 8.80
C GLU A 184 -11.32 -20.17 8.97
N VAL A 185 -11.70 -19.29 8.05
CA VAL A 185 -12.93 -18.50 8.17
C VAL A 185 -14.16 -19.23 7.65
N GLY A 186 -13.98 -20.08 6.63
CA GLY A 186 -15.06 -20.72 5.89
C GLY A 186 -16.19 -19.74 5.52
N LYS A 187 -17.43 -20.24 5.54
CA LYS A 187 -18.63 -19.47 5.16
C LYS A 187 -19.03 -18.35 6.14
N ASP A 188 -18.47 -18.32 7.35
CA ASP A 188 -18.86 -17.41 8.43
C ASP A 188 -17.73 -16.41 8.74
N ARG A 189 -17.21 -15.80 7.68
CA ARG A 189 -16.01 -14.97 7.75
C ARG A 189 -16.11 -13.81 8.74
N GLU A 190 -17.25 -13.12 8.78
CA GLU A 190 -17.42 -11.96 9.64
C GLU A 190 -17.30 -12.32 11.13
N ASN A 191 -17.96 -13.39 11.57
CA ASN A 191 -17.93 -13.79 12.98
C ASN A 191 -16.56 -14.33 13.39
N ILE A 192 -15.91 -15.13 12.54
CA ILE A 192 -14.57 -15.63 12.82
C ILE A 192 -13.55 -14.49 12.87
N MET A 193 -13.61 -13.53 11.94
CA MET A 193 -12.74 -12.36 11.96
C MET A 193 -12.98 -11.48 13.20
N LYS A 194 -14.24 -11.27 13.58
CA LYS A 194 -14.59 -10.53 14.81
C LYS A 194 -14.00 -11.21 16.04
N LEU A 195 -14.09 -12.54 16.12
CA LEU A 195 -13.47 -13.33 17.20
C LEU A 195 -11.94 -13.18 17.18
N ALA A 196 -11.32 -13.41 16.02
CA ALA A 196 -9.88 -13.34 15.77
C ALA A 196 -9.27 -11.96 16.00
N SER A 197 -10.07 -10.89 16.02
CA SER A 197 -9.61 -9.53 16.35
C SER A 197 -9.19 -9.35 17.81
N GLY A 198 -9.59 -10.27 18.69
CA GLY A 198 -9.39 -10.15 20.14
C GLY A 198 -10.41 -9.23 20.84
N GLY A 199 -11.40 -8.72 20.10
CA GLY A 199 -12.42 -7.79 20.60
C GLY A 199 -13.56 -8.44 21.40
N VAL A 200 -13.74 -9.76 21.30
CA VAL A 200 -14.84 -10.48 21.96
C VAL A 200 -14.49 -10.80 23.42
N SER A 201 -15.46 -10.63 24.33
CA SER A 201 -15.26 -10.94 25.76
C SER A 201 -14.86 -12.40 25.96
N GLY A 202 -13.80 -12.63 26.72
CA GLY A 202 -13.25 -13.97 26.94
C GLY A 202 -12.45 -14.56 25.78
N TYR A 203 -12.21 -13.81 24.68
CA TYR A 203 -11.42 -14.21 23.51
C TYR A 203 -10.48 -13.08 23.11
N LYS A 204 -9.35 -12.96 23.82
CA LYS A 204 -8.41 -11.82 23.66
C LYS A 204 -7.26 -12.11 22.71
N LYS A 205 -6.95 -13.39 22.47
CA LYS A 205 -5.88 -13.76 21.54
C LYS A 205 -6.28 -13.40 20.11
N LYS A 206 -5.35 -12.76 19.40
CA LYS A 206 -5.48 -12.42 17.99
C LYS A 206 -5.01 -13.57 17.10
N TYR A 207 -5.67 -13.76 15.98
CA TYR A 207 -5.34 -14.81 15.01
C TYR A 207 -5.22 -14.28 13.59
N ALA A 208 -4.32 -14.89 12.84
CA ALA A 208 -4.41 -14.88 11.39
C ALA A 208 -5.65 -15.65 10.95
N CYS A 209 -6.41 -15.07 10.03
CA CYS A 209 -7.55 -15.70 9.38
C CYS A 209 -7.17 -16.09 7.95
N VAL A 210 -7.53 -17.30 7.53
CA VAL A 210 -7.28 -17.84 6.18
C VAL A 210 -8.55 -18.47 5.63
N SER A 211 -8.65 -18.62 4.31
CA SER A 211 -9.70 -19.37 3.61
C SER A 211 -9.08 -20.35 2.63
N PHE A 212 -9.53 -21.60 2.67
CA PHE A 212 -9.06 -22.71 1.85
C PHE A 212 -10.25 -23.56 1.39
N SER A 213 -10.06 -24.39 0.38
CA SER A 213 -11.18 -25.03 -0.31
C SER A 213 -11.83 -26.19 0.46
N ASP A 214 -11.09 -26.86 1.36
CA ASP A 214 -11.53 -28.13 1.95
C ASP A 214 -11.96 -29.12 0.84
N ALA A 215 -11.20 -29.14 -0.25
CA ALA A 215 -11.62 -29.79 -1.49
C ALA A 215 -11.57 -31.32 -1.38
N HIS A 216 -12.68 -31.95 -1.77
CA HIS A 216 -12.87 -33.40 -1.80
C HIS A 216 -12.99 -33.95 -3.23
N SER A 217 -12.81 -33.09 -4.23
CA SER A 217 -12.72 -33.46 -5.65
C SER A 217 -11.89 -32.42 -6.41
N PRO A 218 -11.35 -32.73 -7.60
CA PRO A 218 -10.62 -31.76 -8.41
C PRO A 218 -11.47 -30.58 -8.89
N ALA A 219 -12.81 -30.66 -8.82
CA ALA A 219 -13.68 -29.57 -9.22
C ALA A 219 -13.79 -28.46 -8.16
N GLU A 220 -13.48 -28.78 -6.89
CA GLU A 220 -13.66 -27.87 -5.75
C GLU A 220 -12.41 -27.04 -5.42
N VAL A 221 -11.25 -27.45 -5.93
CA VAL A 221 -10.01 -26.69 -5.67
C VAL A 221 -10.09 -25.30 -6.28
N GLY A 222 -9.64 -24.31 -5.50
CA GLY A 222 -9.68 -22.91 -5.91
C GLY A 222 -11.02 -22.21 -5.73
N GLU A 223 -12.06 -22.88 -5.21
CA GLU A 223 -13.31 -22.22 -4.76
C GLU A 223 -13.01 -21.20 -3.65
N GLU A 224 -12.14 -21.57 -2.71
CA GLU A 224 -11.64 -20.72 -1.63
C GLU A 224 -10.11 -20.79 -1.60
N PHE A 225 -9.46 -19.65 -1.38
CA PHE A 225 -8.01 -19.54 -1.34
C PHE A 225 -7.59 -18.28 -0.59
N THR A 226 -6.32 -18.24 -0.21
CA THR A 226 -5.70 -17.08 0.45
C THR A 226 -4.41 -16.71 -0.24
N TYR A 227 -4.18 -15.42 -0.49
CA TYR A 227 -2.87 -14.94 -0.88
C TYR A 227 -1.97 -14.79 0.34
N ILE A 228 -0.87 -15.55 0.37
CA ILE A 228 0.09 -15.53 1.49
C ILE A 228 1.43 -15.02 0.99
N LYS A 229 1.98 -14.00 1.67
CA LYS A 229 3.28 -13.41 1.36
C LYS A 229 4.42 -14.21 1.99
N LEU A 230 5.12 -14.98 1.18
CA LEU A 230 6.17 -15.91 1.59
C LEU A 230 7.55 -15.46 1.07
N GLY A 231 8.56 -15.47 1.95
CA GLY A 231 9.96 -15.17 1.61
C GLY A 231 10.75 -16.38 1.11
N ASP A 232 10.37 -17.55 1.60
CA ASP A 232 10.80 -18.87 1.16
C ASP A 232 9.61 -19.83 1.35
N PHE A 233 9.80 -21.12 1.02
CA PHE A 233 8.76 -22.14 1.18
C PHE A 233 8.95 -22.98 2.46
N GLY A 234 9.82 -22.56 3.38
CA GLY A 234 10.00 -23.25 4.65
C GLY A 234 8.84 -23.00 5.61
N ILE A 235 8.65 -23.88 6.59
CA ILE A 235 7.57 -23.71 7.59
C ILE A 235 7.71 -22.40 8.38
N GLY A 236 8.94 -21.89 8.51
CA GLY A 236 9.23 -20.60 9.13
C GLY A 236 8.57 -19.42 8.41
N ALA A 237 8.54 -19.41 7.08
CA ALA A 237 7.87 -18.36 6.32
C ALA A 237 6.36 -18.37 6.52
N LEU A 238 5.73 -19.57 6.57
CA LEU A 238 4.32 -19.70 6.90
C LEU A 238 4.02 -19.24 8.33
N LYS A 239 4.86 -19.63 9.32
CA LYS A 239 4.76 -19.14 10.70
C LYS A 239 4.81 -17.61 10.78
N GLN A 240 5.73 -16.98 10.03
CA GLN A 240 5.84 -15.52 9.97
C GLN A 240 4.62 -14.87 9.30
N ALA A 241 4.07 -15.49 8.25
CA ALA A 241 2.85 -14.99 7.61
C ALA A 241 1.62 -15.02 8.53
N LEU A 242 1.49 -16.06 9.35
CA LEU A 242 0.42 -16.16 10.35
C LEU A 242 0.66 -15.25 11.57
N TYR A 243 1.91 -14.85 11.83
CA TYR A 243 2.25 -13.92 12.91
C TYR A 243 1.92 -12.46 12.56
N ASP A 244 2.13 -12.06 11.30
CA ASP A 244 1.83 -10.71 10.81
C ASP A 244 0.81 -10.74 9.65
N PRO A 245 -0.46 -11.08 9.94
CA PRO A 245 -1.48 -11.25 8.91
C PRO A 245 -1.80 -9.95 8.17
N ALA A 246 -1.69 -8.80 8.84
CA ALA A 246 -1.98 -7.50 8.23
C ALA A 246 -1.08 -7.19 7.03
N MET A 247 0.17 -7.64 7.06
CA MET A 247 1.12 -7.42 5.97
C MET A 247 1.27 -8.62 5.03
N ARG A 248 0.86 -9.83 5.46
CA ARG A 248 1.19 -11.07 4.76
C ARG A 248 0.01 -11.90 4.30
N ILE A 249 -1.22 -11.55 4.65
CA ILE A 249 -2.42 -12.30 4.28
C ILE A 249 -3.41 -11.39 3.55
N ARG A 250 -3.86 -11.82 2.38
CA ARG A 250 -4.94 -11.16 1.62
C ARG A 250 -5.96 -12.20 1.18
N PHE A 251 -7.24 -11.88 1.37
CA PHE A 251 -8.34 -12.64 0.80
C PHE A 251 -8.55 -12.28 -0.67
N ALA A 252 -9.35 -13.07 -1.38
CA ALA A 252 -9.62 -12.85 -2.81
C ALA A 252 -10.20 -11.45 -3.11
N ASP A 253 -11.06 -10.93 -2.24
CA ASP A 253 -11.68 -9.60 -2.35
C ASP A 253 -10.71 -8.44 -2.04
N GLN A 254 -9.51 -8.74 -1.57
CA GLN A 254 -8.46 -7.77 -1.23
C GLN A 254 -7.31 -7.78 -2.26
N TRP A 255 -7.53 -8.40 -3.43
CA TRP A 255 -6.53 -8.57 -4.48
C TRP A 255 -7.02 -7.96 -5.81
N PRO A 256 -6.14 -7.32 -6.61
CA PRO A 256 -4.71 -7.06 -6.35
C PRO A 256 -4.49 -5.96 -5.29
N PRO A 257 -3.30 -5.92 -4.64
CA PRO A 257 -2.94 -4.80 -3.79
C PRO A 257 -2.93 -3.50 -4.60
N LYS A 258 -3.09 -2.37 -3.89
CA LYS A 258 -2.96 -1.04 -4.51
C LYS A 258 -1.56 -0.93 -5.13
N SER A 259 -1.51 -0.56 -6.40
CA SER A 259 -0.25 -0.32 -7.11
C SER A 259 0.39 0.98 -6.64
N HIS A 260 1.72 1.01 -6.66
CA HIS A 260 2.52 2.18 -6.34
C HIS A 260 3.81 2.14 -7.14
N ALA A 261 4.38 3.32 -7.38
CA ALA A 261 5.63 3.44 -8.11
C ALA A 261 6.81 2.94 -7.26
N TRP A 262 7.76 2.23 -7.86
CA TRP A 262 8.98 1.77 -7.19
C TRP A 262 10.17 1.66 -8.15
N ILE A 263 11.38 1.74 -7.59
CA ILE A 263 12.63 1.52 -8.34
C ILE A 263 12.87 0.02 -8.42
N GLN A 264 12.98 -0.54 -9.62
CA GLN A 264 13.26 -1.96 -9.85
C GLN A 264 14.74 -2.29 -9.68
N SER A 265 15.59 -1.49 -10.32
CA SER A 265 17.03 -1.67 -10.26
C SER A 265 17.82 -0.38 -10.46
N VAL A 266 19.07 -0.41 -10.01
CA VAL A 266 20.10 0.61 -10.24
C VAL A 266 21.32 -0.06 -10.86
N GLU A 267 21.81 0.52 -11.95
CA GLU A 267 23.02 0.08 -12.64
C GLU A 267 23.95 1.26 -12.87
N VAL A 268 25.25 0.97 -12.86
CA VAL A 268 26.30 1.98 -13.02
C VAL A 268 27.31 1.47 -14.04
N SER A 269 27.67 2.30 -15.03
CA SER A 269 28.57 1.87 -16.11
C SER A 269 30.05 1.88 -15.74
N GLN A 270 30.44 2.62 -14.71
CA GLN A 270 31.82 2.85 -14.30
C GLN A 270 31.98 2.91 -12.77
N GLY A 271 33.21 2.89 -12.27
CA GLY A 271 33.49 3.09 -10.84
C GLY A 271 33.28 1.87 -9.95
N PHE A 272 33.11 2.13 -8.65
CA PHE A 272 33.07 1.14 -7.57
C PHE A 272 31.97 0.08 -7.72
N PHE A 273 30.82 0.45 -8.30
CA PHE A 273 29.68 -0.44 -8.50
C PHE A 273 29.53 -0.96 -9.94
N LYS A 274 30.56 -0.78 -10.76
CA LYS A 274 30.57 -1.32 -12.12
C LYS A 274 30.31 -2.84 -12.08
N ASP A 275 29.49 -3.32 -13.01
CA ASP A 275 29.09 -4.73 -13.16
C ASP A 275 28.31 -5.31 -11.96
N THR A 276 27.83 -4.47 -11.05
CA THR A 276 27.07 -4.88 -9.85
C THR A 276 25.69 -4.19 -9.85
N PRO A 277 24.68 -4.75 -10.54
CA PRO A 277 23.33 -4.21 -10.52
C PRO A 277 22.69 -4.43 -9.14
N PHE A 278 22.00 -3.41 -8.64
CA PHE A 278 21.18 -3.51 -7.42
C PHE A 278 19.73 -3.74 -7.82
N TYR A 279 19.08 -4.72 -7.22
CA TYR A 279 17.65 -5.00 -7.40
C TYR A 279 16.90 -4.72 -6.10
N PHE A 280 15.75 -4.08 -6.21
CA PHE A 280 14.95 -3.68 -5.06
C PHE A 280 13.65 -4.48 -5.00
N HIS A 281 13.08 -4.56 -3.82
CA HIS A 281 11.71 -5.02 -3.59
C HIS A 281 10.74 -3.85 -3.82
N PRO A 282 9.53 -4.07 -4.35
CA PRO A 282 8.51 -3.01 -4.42
C PRO A 282 8.10 -2.43 -3.07
N ASP A 283 8.38 -3.11 -1.95
CA ASP A 283 7.92 -2.66 -0.63
C ASP A 283 9.09 -2.02 0.12
N MET A 284 9.55 -2.64 1.21
CA MET A 284 10.63 -2.12 2.02
C MET A 284 11.99 -2.66 1.58
N ASN A 285 12.94 -1.75 1.37
CA ASN A 285 14.34 -2.07 1.13
C ASN A 285 15.21 -1.55 2.27
N SER A 286 16.18 -2.35 2.73
CA SER A 286 17.14 -1.94 3.76
C SER A 286 18.54 -2.33 3.33
N ILE A 287 19.44 -1.33 3.23
CA ILE A 287 20.83 -1.52 2.81
C ILE A 287 21.71 -1.55 4.06
N VAL A 288 22.25 -2.72 4.40
CA VAL A 288 23.04 -2.95 5.62
C VAL A 288 24.48 -3.35 5.26
N GLY A 289 25.47 -2.83 5.98
CA GLY A 289 26.89 -3.12 5.73
C GLY A 289 27.84 -2.25 6.55
N GLY A 290 29.12 -2.62 6.58
CA GLY A 290 30.17 -1.94 7.35
C GLY A 290 30.46 -0.50 6.90
N LYS A 291 31.32 0.22 7.62
CA LYS A 291 31.73 1.59 7.24
C LYS A 291 32.42 1.56 5.86
N ALA A 292 32.15 2.58 5.03
CA ALA A 292 32.74 2.75 3.70
C ALA A 292 32.43 1.65 2.66
N THR A 293 31.38 0.83 2.84
CA THR A 293 30.95 -0.16 1.85
C THR A 293 30.08 0.42 0.72
N GLY A 294 30.02 1.75 0.58
CA GLY A 294 29.26 2.43 -0.49
C GLY A 294 27.74 2.55 -0.29
N LYS A 295 27.20 2.34 0.92
CA LYS A 295 25.74 2.46 1.19
C LYS A 295 25.18 3.85 0.86
N SER A 296 25.78 4.90 1.41
CA SER A 296 25.36 6.27 1.14
C SER A 296 25.62 6.65 -0.32
N LEU A 297 26.70 6.14 -0.91
CA LEU A 297 27.00 6.34 -2.33
C LEU A 297 25.88 5.80 -3.23
N LEU A 298 25.33 4.62 -2.93
CA LEU A 298 24.19 4.09 -3.70
C LEU A 298 22.96 5.02 -3.64
N ILE A 299 22.67 5.60 -2.47
CA ILE A 299 21.57 6.57 -2.32
C ILE A 299 21.85 7.84 -3.14
N GLU A 300 23.09 8.35 -3.11
CA GLU A 300 23.47 9.54 -3.90
C GLU A 300 23.44 9.27 -5.41
N LEU A 301 23.81 8.07 -5.87
CA LEU A 301 23.67 7.69 -7.28
C LEU A 301 22.20 7.65 -7.72
N ILE A 302 21.31 7.16 -6.86
CA ILE A 302 19.86 7.22 -7.09
C ILE A 302 19.38 8.67 -7.16
N ARG A 303 19.78 9.52 -6.20
CA ARG A 303 19.46 10.97 -6.21
C ARG A 303 19.93 11.64 -7.49
N PHE A 304 21.15 11.34 -7.93
CA PHE A 304 21.73 11.85 -9.16
C PHE A 304 20.88 11.47 -10.38
N ALA A 305 20.56 10.19 -10.56
CA ALA A 305 19.77 9.74 -11.70
C ALA A 305 18.32 10.27 -11.71
N LEU A 306 17.72 10.49 -10.53
CA LEU A 306 16.37 11.05 -10.41
C LEU A 306 16.32 12.58 -10.54
N ALA A 307 17.48 13.23 -10.65
CA ALA A 307 17.58 14.69 -10.53
C ALA A 307 16.86 15.23 -9.28
N ALA A 308 17.00 14.51 -8.16
CA ALA A 308 16.31 14.83 -6.93
C ALA A 308 16.78 16.17 -6.38
N VAL A 309 15.82 17.06 -6.13
CA VAL A 309 16.02 18.34 -5.45
C VAL A 309 15.69 18.15 -3.98
N SER A 310 16.46 18.79 -3.10
CA SER A 310 16.14 18.82 -1.66
C SER A 310 14.73 19.38 -1.45
N PRO A 311 13.85 18.67 -0.74
CA PRO A 311 12.56 19.23 -0.34
C PRO A 311 12.68 20.25 0.81
N ILE A 312 13.88 20.43 1.37
CA ILE A 312 14.16 21.39 2.44
C ILE A 312 14.69 22.66 1.78
N SER A 313 13.89 23.74 1.84
CA SER A 313 14.16 25.03 1.20
C SER A 313 15.50 25.66 1.61
N ASP A 314 15.91 25.48 2.87
CA ASP A 314 17.18 25.99 3.41
C ASP A 314 18.41 25.27 2.83
N ILE A 315 18.20 24.10 2.22
CA ILE A 315 19.26 23.25 1.69
C ILE A 315 19.21 23.31 0.16
N MET A 316 20.00 24.20 -0.43
CA MET A 316 20.29 24.20 -1.87
C MET A 316 21.26 23.03 -2.19
N GLU A 317 20.75 21.79 -2.26
CA GLU A 317 21.57 20.58 -2.47
C GLU A 317 21.71 20.12 -3.94
N GLU A 318 21.59 21.02 -4.93
CA GLU A 318 21.97 20.67 -6.31
C GLU A 318 23.49 20.41 -6.47
N THR A 319 24.31 20.87 -5.52
CA THR A 319 25.78 20.83 -5.65
C THR A 319 26.42 19.60 -4.97
N SER A 320 25.83 19.03 -3.91
CA SER A 320 26.48 17.95 -3.13
C SER A 320 26.29 16.55 -3.75
N SER A 321 25.12 16.30 -4.36
CA SER A 321 24.80 15.05 -5.07
C SER A 321 25.70 14.89 -6.30
N LYS A 322 26.02 16.00 -6.98
CA LYS A 322 27.06 16.07 -7.99
C LYS A 322 28.40 15.65 -7.37
N ILE A 323 28.96 16.38 -6.42
CA ILE A 323 30.36 16.16 -5.97
C ILE A 323 30.65 14.73 -5.47
N SER A 324 29.71 14.08 -4.79
CA SER A 324 29.93 12.73 -4.24
C SER A 324 29.82 11.60 -5.28
N ALA A 325 28.80 11.61 -6.15
CA ALA A 325 28.65 10.65 -7.24
C ALA A 325 29.77 10.80 -8.30
N LEU A 326 30.18 12.04 -8.55
CA LEU A 326 31.19 12.46 -9.53
C LEU A 326 32.55 11.82 -9.33
N SER A 327 33.02 11.74 -8.08
CA SER A 327 34.33 11.16 -7.77
C SER A 327 34.44 9.67 -8.09
N CYS A 328 33.32 8.95 -8.10
CA CYS A 328 33.28 7.50 -8.31
C CYS A 328 32.97 7.11 -9.76
N LEU A 329 32.16 7.89 -10.48
CA LEU A 329 31.73 7.57 -11.85
C LEU A 329 32.81 7.84 -12.90
N GLY A 330 33.57 8.93 -12.75
CA GLY A 330 34.43 9.46 -13.80
C GLY A 330 33.64 10.08 -14.97
N GLU A 331 34.29 10.93 -15.76
CA GLU A 331 33.66 11.62 -16.90
C GLU A 331 33.01 10.63 -17.88
N GLY A 332 31.76 10.89 -18.28
CA GLY A 332 30.97 10.02 -19.14
C GLY A 332 30.41 8.77 -18.45
N GLY A 333 30.61 8.60 -17.14
CA GLY A 333 29.96 7.55 -16.35
C GLY A 333 28.45 7.77 -16.27
N THR A 334 27.68 6.68 -16.33
CA THR A 334 26.21 6.73 -16.35
C THR A 334 25.62 5.98 -15.17
N VAL A 335 24.49 6.49 -14.68
CA VAL A 335 23.61 5.78 -13.73
C VAL A 335 22.29 5.53 -14.43
N THR A 336 21.86 4.27 -14.44
CA THR A 336 20.62 3.82 -15.07
C THR A 336 19.69 3.26 -14.00
N LEU A 337 18.48 3.80 -13.91
CA LEU A 337 17.40 3.27 -13.10
C LEU A 337 16.35 2.62 -13.99
N HIS A 338 15.87 1.45 -13.58
CA HIS A 338 14.63 0.90 -14.08
C HIS A 338 13.56 1.13 -13.02
N VAL A 339 12.44 1.77 -13.41
CA VAL A 339 11.35 2.10 -12.49
C VAL A 339 10.03 1.58 -13.03
N MET A 340 9.14 1.21 -12.10
CA MET A 340 7.75 0.88 -12.37
C MET A 340 6.89 2.01 -11.84
N SER A 341 5.96 2.54 -12.64
CA SER A 341 4.96 3.51 -12.18
C SER A 341 3.76 2.83 -11.52
N ASP A 342 2.92 3.61 -10.87
CA ASP A 342 1.68 3.15 -10.25
C ASP A 342 0.66 2.61 -11.28
N ASN A 343 0.69 3.07 -12.52
CA ASN A 343 -0.13 2.54 -13.62
C ASN A 343 0.42 1.22 -14.23
N GLY A 344 1.57 0.73 -13.77
CA GLY A 344 2.19 -0.52 -14.23
C GLY A 344 3.08 -0.38 -15.47
N GLU A 345 3.36 0.84 -15.94
CA GLU A 345 4.33 1.10 -17.00
C GLU A 345 5.77 1.04 -16.49
N ARG A 346 6.70 0.70 -17.39
CA ARG A 346 8.14 0.60 -17.08
C ARG A 346 8.92 1.67 -17.80
N TYR A 347 9.77 2.34 -17.05
CA TYR A 347 10.66 3.36 -17.58
C TYR A 347 12.12 3.07 -17.27
N ARG A 348 12.99 3.52 -18.17
CA ARG A 348 14.43 3.57 -18.00
C ARG A 348 14.82 5.03 -17.88
N ILE A 349 15.36 5.41 -16.73
CA ILE A 349 15.90 6.74 -16.45
C ILE A 349 17.41 6.61 -16.47
N GLN A 350 18.10 7.34 -17.36
CA GLN A 350 19.55 7.32 -17.43
C GLN A 350 20.08 8.74 -17.31
N ARG A 351 21.07 8.95 -16.45
CA ARG A 351 21.80 10.22 -16.37
C ARG A 351 23.28 9.98 -16.58
N THR A 352 23.88 10.80 -17.44
CA THR A 352 25.31 10.79 -17.71
C THR A 352 25.97 11.85 -16.86
N PHE A 353 27.03 11.49 -16.15
CA PHE A 353 27.88 12.47 -15.52
C PHE A 353 28.80 13.10 -16.56
N SER A 354 28.68 14.42 -16.73
CA SER A 354 29.62 15.23 -17.48
C SER A 354 29.69 16.66 -16.93
N ASP A 355 30.69 17.42 -17.36
CA ASP A 355 30.83 18.84 -17.04
C ASP A 355 29.64 19.69 -17.52
N PHE A 356 28.94 19.23 -18.57
CA PHE A 356 27.75 19.85 -19.12
C PHE A 356 26.54 19.02 -18.71
N ASP A 357 26.01 19.24 -17.52
CA ASP A 357 24.88 18.49 -16.97
C ASP A 357 23.61 18.63 -17.85
N GLU A 358 23.38 17.65 -18.72
CA GLU A 358 22.24 17.60 -19.65
C GLU A 358 20.95 17.06 -19.00
N GLY A 359 21.00 16.69 -17.71
CA GLY A 359 19.87 16.10 -17.00
C GLY A 359 19.65 14.63 -17.33
N SER A 360 18.49 14.10 -16.91
CA SER A 360 18.16 12.68 -17.05
C SER A 360 17.38 12.41 -18.33
N GLU A 361 17.80 11.41 -19.10
CA GLU A 361 17.06 10.89 -20.24
C GLU A 361 16.07 9.80 -19.81
N ILE A 362 14.83 9.88 -20.29
CA ILE A 362 13.73 9.05 -19.81
C ILE A 362 13.06 8.35 -20.99
N TYR A 363 13.04 7.02 -20.96
CA TYR A 363 12.50 6.19 -22.03
C TYR A 363 11.53 5.14 -21.49
N TYR A 364 10.55 4.75 -22.30
CA TYR A 364 9.83 3.51 -22.07
C TYR A 364 10.79 2.32 -22.17
N ALA A 365 10.76 1.43 -21.19
CA ALA A 365 11.73 0.33 -21.11
C ALA A 365 11.65 -0.63 -22.31
N ASP A 366 10.46 -0.82 -22.88
CA ASP A 366 10.21 -1.82 -23.92
C ASP A 366 10.42 -1.30 -25.35
N THR A 367 10.27 0.01 -25.58
CA THR A 367 10.19 0.60 -26.92
C THR A 367 11.32 1.58 -27.22
N GLN A 368 12.15 1.95 -26.23
CA GLN A 368 13.17 3.00 -26.32
C GLN A 368 12.65 4.35 -26.83
N THR A 369 11.34 4.58 -26.79
CA THR A 369 10.73 5.88 -27.10
C THR A 369 10.88 6.80 -25.90
N LYS A 370 11.22 8.07 -26.13
CA LYS A 370 11.31 9.07 -25.06
C LYS A 370 9.95 9.17 -24.36
N ALA A 371 9.94 9.08 -23.04
CA ALA A 371 8.70 9.00 -22.26
C ALA A 371 8.31 10.33 -21.61
N ALA A 372 9.29 11.11 -21.13
CA ALA A 372 9.08 12.39 -20.46
C ALA A 372 10.30 13.31 -20.60
N GLU A 373 10.11 14.59 -20.29
CA GLU A 373 11.22 15.56 -20.16
C GLU A 373 11.79 15.58 -18.75
N GLN A 374 10.93 15.43 -17.72
CA GLN A 374 11.34 15.40 -16.31
C GLN A 374 10.95 14.10 -15.61
N VAL A 375 11.80 13.66 -14.67
CA VAL A 375 11.58 12.42 -13.90
C VAL A 375 10.33 12.52 -13.04
N SER A 376 10.04 13.70 -12.48
CA SER A 376 8.89 13.97 -11.64
C SER A 376 7.53 13.74 -12.33
N GLU A 377 7.48 13.79 -13.67
CA GLU A 377 6.27 13.54 -14.46
C GLU A 377 5.83 12.07 -14.41
N ILE A 378 6.79 11.14 -14.33
CA ILE A 378 6.53 9.69 -14.36
C ILE A 378 6.81 9.00 -13.03
N PHE A 379 7.66 9.60 -12.19
CA PHE A 379 8.16 9.01 -10.95
C PHE A 379 8.36 10.10 -9.88
N PRO A 380 7.26 10.68 -9.37
CA PRO A 380 7.34 11.64 -8.27
C PRO A 380 7.84 10.92 -7.02
N CYS A 381 9.08 11.19 -6.64
CA CYS A 381 9.73 10.56 -5.51
C CYS A 381 10.46 11.61 -4.68
N ILE A 382 10.52 11.34 -3.38
CA ILE A 382 11.29 12.16 -2.47
C ILE A 382 12.42 11.30 -1.95
N VAL A 383 13.64 11.77 -2.14
CA VAL A 383 14.85 11.06 -1.74
C VAL A 383 15.65 12.00 -0.87
N TYR A 384 16.08 11.54 0.30
CA TYR A 384 16.83 12.35 1.24
C TYR A 384 18.30 11.94 1.32
N SER A 385 19.21 12.91 1.42
CA SER A 385 20.61 12.71 1.76
C SER A 385 20.74 12.49 3.26
N GLN A 386 21.88 11.93 3.68
CA GLN A 386 22.15 11.73 5.10
C GLN A 386 22.17 13.08 5.87
N ASN A 387 22.67 14.14 5.25
CA ASN A 387 22.77 15.46 5.89
C ASN A 387 21.39 16.12 6.03
N GLU A 388 20.52 15.98 5.02
CA GLU A 388 19.14 16.45 5.07
C GLU A 388 18.37 15.79 6.24
N ILE A 389 18.50 14.47 6.42
CA ILE A 389 17.86 13.76 7.54
C ILE A 389 18.39 14.26 8.89
N ILE A 390 19.70 14.48 9.01
CA ILE A 390 20.30 15.03 10.24
C ILE A 390 19.80 16.46 10.50
N TYR A 391 19.64 17.26 9.46
CA TYR A 391 19.12 18.62 9.56
C TYR A 391 17.68 18.62 10.05
N LEU A 392 16.79 17.83 9.44
CA LEU A 392 15.39 17.67 9.88
C LEU A 392 15.30 17.22 11.34
N GLY A 393 16.15 16.28 11.75
CA GLY A 393 16.18 15.81 13.14
C GLY A 393 16.65 16.85 14.16
N LYS A 394 17.31 17.93 13.72
CA LYS A 394 17.85 19.00 14.59
C LYS A 394 17.10 20.32 14.49
N ASN A 395 16.35 20.55 13.41
CA ASN A 395 15.63 21.78 13.15
C ASN A 395 14.11 21.52 13.19
N LEU A 396 13.49 21.84 14.34
CA LEU A 396 12.07 21.63 14.55
C LEU A 396 11.17 22.41 13.56
N PRO A 397 11.42 23.71 13.28
CA PRO A 397 10.71 24.41 12.20
C PRO A 397 10.76 23.67 10.86
N ALA A 398 11.94 23.26 10.41
CA ALA A 398 12.07 22.52 9.14
C ALA A 398 11.36 21.17 9.17
N LEU A 399 11.32 20.49 10.31
CA LEU A 399 10.57 19.24 10.49
C LEU A 399 9.06 19.45 10.41
N LEU A 400 8.55 20.56 10.95
CA LEU A 400 7.12 20.91 10.88
C LEU A 400 6.72 21.25 9.45
N ASP A 401 7.49 22.12 8.78
CA ASP A 401 7.27 22.46 7.36
C ASP A 401 7.29 21.21 6.47
N TRP A 402 8.20 20.28 6.78
CA TRP A 402 8.27 18.98 6.13
C TRP A 402 7.04 18.11 6.36
N LEU A 403 6.54 18.00 7.60
CA LEU A 403 5.31 17.26 7.90
C LEU A 403 4.10 17.85 7.17
N ASP A 404 4.00 19.17 7.15
CA ASP A 404 2.91 19.90 6.50
C ASP A 404 2.94 19.72 4.97
N SER A 405 4.12 19.49 4.37
CA SER A 405 4.25 19.24 2.93
C SER A 405 3.54 17.97 2.43
N PHE A 406 3.24 17.00 3.31
CA PHE A 406 2.47 15.81 2.95
C PHE A 406 0.96 16.04 2.97
N ILE A 407 0.50 17.19 3.48
CA ILE A 407 -0.90 17.55 3.51
C ILE A 407 -1.20 18.29 2.21
N ASP A 408 -1.98 17.65 1.34
CA ASP A 408 -2.50 18.31 0.15
C ASP A 408 -3.56 19.35 0.57
N ILE A 409 -3.12 20.60 0.68
CA ILE A 409 -3.95 21.77 0.93
C ILE A 409 -4.17 22.61 -0.35
N SER A 410 -3.97 22.02 -1.54
CA SER A 410 -4.03 22.75 -2.80
C SER A 410 -5.43 23.34 -3.06
N ASN A 411 -6.50 22.64 -2.66
CA ASN A 411 -7.86 23.13 -2.74
C ASN A 411 -8.06 24.35 -1.84
N GLU A 412 -7.62 24.27 -0.58
CA GLU A 412 -7.73 25.32 0.42
C GLU A 412 -6.88 26.54 0.03
N GLN A 413 -5.68 26.32 -0.52
CA GLN A 413 -4.84 27.38 -1.06
C GLN A 413 -5.49 28.08 -2.26
N GLY A 414 -6.13 27.32 -3.15
CA GLY A 414 -6.90 27.85 -4.28
C GLY A 414 -8.08 28.71 -3.82
N GLU A 415 -8.82 28.25 -2.80
CA GLU A 415 -9.93 28.99 -2.20
C GLU A 415 -9.45 30.27 -1.50
N ALA A 416 -8.36 30.19 -0.74
CA ALA A 416 -7.75 31.34 -0.08
C ALA A 416 -7.28 32.40 -1.10
N ALA A 417 -6.65 31.98 -2.20
CA ALA A 417 -6.23 32.88 -3.27
C ALA A 417 -7.43 33.55 -3.96
N ARG A 418 -8.52 32.81 -4.18
CA ARG A 418 -9.77 33.34 -4.72
C ARG A 418 -10.39 34.38 -3.79
N LEU A 419 -10.48 34.08 -2.50
CA LEU A 419 -11.00 35.00 -1.48
C LEU A 419 -10.14 36.26 -1.38
N ARG A 420 -8.82 36.16 -1.44
CA ARG A 420 -7.91 37.32 -1.48
C ARG A 420 -8.20 38.23 -2.68
N LYS A 421 -8.34 37.65 -3.88
CA LYS A 421 -8.73 38.42 -5.08
C LYS A 421 -10.09 39.08 -4.93
N GLN A 422 -11.06 38.41 -4.30
CA GLN A 422 -12.38 39.01 -4.03
C GLN A 422 -12.29 40.18 -3.05
N ILE A 423 -11.48 40.06 -1.99
CA ILE A 423 -11.24 41.16 -1.05
C ILE A 423 -10.59 42.34 -1.76
N GLU A 424 -9.56 42.12 -2.57
CA GLU A 424 -8.90 43.18 -3.35
C GLU A 424 -9.89 43.88 -4.31
N HIS A 425 -10.76 43.11 -4.96
CA HIS A 425 -11.80 43.65 -5.82
C HIS A 425 -12.82 44.50 -5.04
N LEU A 426 -13.34 43.99 -3.93
CA LEU A 426 -14.30 44.70 -3.07
C LEU A 426 -13.71 45.97 -2.45
N LEU A 427 -12.43 45.96 -2.09
CA LEU A 427 -11.73 47.16 -1.61
C LEU A 427 -11.67 48.23 -2.70
N THR A 428 -11.40 47.83 -3.95
CA THR A 428 -11.38 48.75 -5.09
C THR A 428 -12.78 49.35 -5.36
N GLU A 429 -13.83 48.52 -5.29
CA GLU A 429 -15.21 48.99 -5.43
C GLU A 429 -15.61 49.95 -4.29
N LEU A 430 -15.20 49.65 -3.06
CA LEU A 430 -15.46 50.49 -1.90
C LEU A 430 -14.78 51.86 -2.02
N ASP A 431 -13.52 51.89 -2.49
CA ASP A 431 -12.79 53.13 -2.72
C ASP A 431 -13.48 53.99 -3.81
N SER A 432 -13.97 53.36 -4.89
CA SER A 432 -14.74 54.06 -5.93
C SER A 432 -16.05 54.63 -5.38
N ALA A 433 -16.82 53.83 -4.64
CA ALA A 433 -18.10 54.28 -4.06
C ALA A 433 -17.91 55.44 -3.05
N ASN A 434 -16.83 55.41 -2.27
CA ASN A 434 -16.48 56.50 -1.36
C ASN A 434 -16.10 57.79 -2.11
N ALA A 435 -15.43 57.67 -3.26
CA ALA A 435 -15.11 58.82 -4.12
C ALA A 435 -16.39 59.44 -4.72
N ASP A 436 -17.31 58.62 -5.21
CA ASP A 436 -18.60 59.06 -5.77
C ASP A 436 -19.47 59.75 -4.70
N ALA A 437 -19.59 59.16 -3.52
CA ALA A 437 -20.32 59.75 -2.39
C ALA A 437 -19.73 61.12 -1.97
N SER A 438 -18.40 61.24 -1.97
CA SER A 438 -17.72 62.51 -1.69
C SER A 438 -18.02 63.57 -2.76
N GLN A 439 -18.13 63.16 -4.02
CA GLN A 439 -18.48 64.04 -5.13
C GLN A 439 -19.95 64.49 -5.09
N GLU A 440 -20.86 63.60 -4.69
CA GLU A 440 -22.28 63.92 -4.50
C GLU A 440 -22.49 65.01 -3.45
N VAL A 441 -21.84 64.88 -2.28
CA VAL A 441 -21.88 65.90 -1.21
C VAL A 441 -21.39 67.28 -1.71
N LEU A 442 -20.35 67.29 -2.55
CA LEU A 442 -19.82 68.52 -3.15
C LEU A 442 -20.83 69.14 -4.13
N LEU A 443 -21.47 68.31 -4.96
CA LEU A 443 -22.48 68.74 -5.93
C LEU A 443 -23.74 69.27 -5.25
N GLU A 444 -24.21 68.64 -4.17
CA GLU A 444 -25.33 69.11 -3.36
C GLU A 444 -25.05 70.49 -2.74
N THR A 445 -23.85 70.67 -2.20
CA THR A 445 -23.40 71.96 -1.65
C THR A 445 -23.41 73.04 -2.72
N ARG A 446 -22.88 72.75 -3.90
CA ARG A 446 -22.84 73.70 -5.03
C ARG A 446 -24.22 73.99 -5.61
N LEU A 447 -25.11 72.99 -5.65
CA LEU A 447 -26.50 73.17 -6.07
C LEU A 447 -27.23 74.13 -5.13
N LYS A 448 -26.99 74.02 -3.82
CA LYS A 448 -27.55 74.94 -2.82
C LYS A 448 -27.05 76.37 -3.06
N GLU A 449 -25.75 76.58 -3.20
CA GLU A 449 -25.18 77.91 -3.50
C GLU A 449 -25.76 78.54 -4.77
N LEU A 450 -25.93 77.75 -5.84
CA LEU A 450 -26.50 78.22 -7.10
C LEU A 450 -27.99 78.57 -6.96
N LYS A 451 -28.76 77.82 -6.17
CA LYS A 451 -30.16 78.14 -5.86
C LYS A 451 -30.26 79.46 -5.09
N ASP A 452 -29.45 79.64 -4.05
CA ASP A 452 -29.40 80.86 -3.23
C ASP A 452 -29.01 82.08 -4.10
N ARG A 453 -28.00 81.92 -4.98
CA ARG A 453 -27.58 82.97 -5.90
C ARG A 453 -28.65 83.33 -6.93
N ARG A 454 -29.40 82.34 -7.42
CA ARG A 454 -30.53 82.57 -8.34
C ARG A 454 -31.66 83.35 -7.67
N GLU A 455 -31.99 83.02 -6.42
CA GLU A 455 -32.98 83.79 -5.66
C GLU A 455 -32.54 85.23 -5.47
N LEU A 456 -31.29 85.46 -5.05
CA LEU A 456 -30.74 86.81 -4.90
C LEU A 456 -30.78 87.62 -6.21
N LEU A 457 -30.45 87.00 -7.34
CA LEU A 457 -30.52 87.66 -8.66
C LEU A 457 -31.98 87.96 -9.06
N ASN A 458 -32.91 87.04 -8.79
CA ASN A 458 -34.33 87.25 -9.05
C ASN A 458 -34.91 88.39 -8.19
N GLU A 459 -34.43 88.57 -6.96
CA GLU A 459 -34.80 89.75 -6.14
C GLU A 459 -34.22 91.03 -6.73
N LYS A 460 -32.94 91.05 -7.10
CA LYS A 460 -32.30 92.23 -7.68
C LYS A 460 -32.92 92.68 -9.01
N ILE A 461 -33.39 91.76 -9.85
CA ILE A 461 -34.07 92.10 -11.12
C ILE A 461 -35.41 92.81 -10.88
N LYS A 462 -36.05 92.61 -9.73
CA LYS A 462 -37.30 93.31 -9.36
C LYS A 462 -37.05 94.73 -8.86
N ASP A 463 -35.79 95.14 -8.68
CA ASP A 463 -35.43 96.49 -8.22
C ASP A 463 -35.88 97.55 -9.25
N PRO A 464 -36.69 98.54 -8.84
CA PRO A 464 -37.18 99.62 -9.71
C PRO A 464 -36.07 100.40 -10.44
N ILE A 465 -34.86 100.46 -9.87
CA ILE A 465 -33.72 101.19 -10.44
C ILE A 465 -33.30 100.60 -11.80
N LEU A 466 -33.37 99.27 -11.96
CA LEU A 466 -33.01 98.62 -13.23
C LEU A 466 -34.04 98.85 -14.34
N LYS A 467 -35.30 99.19 -14.01
CA LYS A 467 -36.29 99.62 -15.00
C LYS A 467 -36.00 101.02 -15.57
N GLN A 468 -35.27 101.86 -14.84
CA GLN A 468 -34.88 103.21 -15.29
C GLN A 468 -33.55 103.23 -16.06
N PHE A 469 -32.78 102.14 -16.03
CA PHE A 469 -31.49 102.03 -16.72
C PHE A 469 -31.54 102.28 -18.24
N PRO A 470 -32.57 101.85 -19.00
CA PRO A 470 -32.70 102.19 -20.42
C PRO A 470 -32.94 103.68 -20.66
N LEU A 471 -33.58 104.38 -19.71
CA LEU A 471 -33.82 105.83 -19.79
C LEU A 471 -32.52 106.61 -19.60
N TRP A 472 -31.67 106.20 -18.65
CA TRP A 472 -30.35 106.82 -18.44
C TRP A 472 -29.39 106.63 -19.61
N GLN A 473 -29.40 105.47 -20.29
CA GLN A 473 -28.62 105.29 -21.52
C GLN A 473 -29.08 106.23 -22.66
N LYS A 474 -30.37 106.59 -22.68
CA LYS A 474 -30.93 107.50 -23.69
C LYS A 474 -30.55 108.95 -23.41
N GLU A 475 -30.53 109.38 -22.15
CA GLU A 475 -30.04 110.71 -21.73
C GLU A 475 -28.55 110.89 -21.98
N SER A 476 -27.72 109.90 -21.66
CA SER A 476 -26.27 109.98 -21.85
C SER A 476 -25.85 110.13 -23.32
N ARG A 477 -26.65 109.62 -24.28
CA ARG A 477 -26.40 109.80 -25.72
C ARG A 477 -26.76 111.20 -26.24
N LEU A 478 -27.67 111.92 -25.59
CA LEU A 478 -28.13 113.24 -26.05
C LEU A 478 -27.22 114.39 -25.60
N LEU A 479 -26.43 114.19 -24.54
CA LEU A 479 -25.56 115.23 -23.97
C LEU A 479 -24.11 115.20 -24.53
N GLY A 480 -23.79 114.27 -25.43
CA GLY A 480 -22.39 113.95 -25.80
C GLY A 480 -21.88 114.46 -27.14
N SER A 481 -22.62 115.27 -27.91
CA SER A 481 -22.17 115.76 -29.23
C SER A 481 -21.93 117.28 -29.21
N ASP A 482 -20.75 117.70 -28.76
CA ASP A 482 -19.97 118.89 -29.19
C ASP A 482 -18.89 119.25 -28.15
N ALA A 483 -17.77 118.52 -28.13
CA ALA A 483 -16.46 118.99 -27.65
C ALA A 483 -15.35 117.94 -27.94
N PHE A 484 -14.53 118.27 -28.94
CA PHE A 484 -13.24 117.70 -29.38
C PHE A 484 -13.19 116.32 -30.06
#